data_AF-A0A3S0B4F3-F1
#
_entry.id   AF-A0A3S0B4F3-F1
#
_cell.length_a   1.000
_cell.length_b   1.000
_cell.length_c   1.000
_cell.angle_alpha   90.00
_cell.angle_beta   90.00
_cell.angle_gamma   90.00
#
_symmetry.space_group_name_H-M   'P 1'
#
loop_
_entity.id
_entity.type
_entity.pdbx_description
1 polymer ?
#
loop_
_entity_poly.entity_id
_entity_poly.type
_entity_poly.pdbx_seq_one_letter_code
_entity_poly.pdbx_strand_id
1 'polypeptide(L)'
;MRDERCLMRLNRKIIVMLLLGVFSVAMAGAEECDYSQSVRSDFSSRDSLLQYSSASYNDSWGPKPTHYSAPQIPSACDPIQWQQQRIIAVAEKYIGLPYKHHHIPAFNDGSGVGLDCSNFTAWVYNYGLGIAINSGITKQANTAGRQLSQGESLQPGDLLFIRTEDDSRISHVVIYVDSGHIIDDHASGVKIREFKGWYKNHFAYARRVIN
;
A
#
# COMPACT_ATOMS: atom_id res chain seq x y z
N MET A 1 -46.24 -70.81 -2.99
CA MET A 1 -45.39 -70.20 -1.93
C MET A 1 -44.11 -69.79 -2.66
N ARG A 2 -43.75 -68.51 -2.77
CA ARG A 2 -43.19 -67.64 -1.70
C ARG A 2 -41.98 -68.31 -1.02
N ASP A 3 -40.81 -67.72 -0.80
CA ASP A 3 -40.24 -66.37 -1.00
C ASP A 3 -38.69 -66.48 -0.82
N GLU A 4 -37.75 -65.66 -1.32
CA GLU A 4 -37.71 -64.46 -2.18
C GLU A 4 -36.21 -64.23 -2.63
N ARG A 5 -35.86 -63.09 -3.31
CA ARG A 5 -34.51 -62.44 -3.40
C ARG A 5 -33.40 -63.06 -4.28
N CYS A 6 -32.52 -62.26 -4.93
CA CYS A 6 -32.55 -60.82 -5.30
C CYS A 6 -31.46 -60.51 -6.36
N LEU A 7 -31.81 -59.66 -7.35
CA LEU A 7 -31.02 -58.65 -8.12
C LEU A 7 -29.47 -58.78 -8.24
N MET A 8 -28.82 -58.36 -9.34
CA MET A 8 -29.05 -57.10 -10.08
C MET A 8 -28.48 -57.15 -11.52
N ARG A 9 -29.01 -56.31 -12.42
CA ARG A 9 -28.63 -56.26 -13.85
C ARG A 9 -27.55 -55.20 -14.14
N LEU A 10 -26.69 -55.48 -15.14
CA LEU A 10 -25.87 -54.49 -15.84
C LEU A 10 -26.72 -53.34 -16.43
N ASN A 11 -26.13 -52.14 -16.54
CA ASN A 11 -26.66 -51.08 -17.40
C ASN A 11 -25.54 -50.29 -18.09
N ARG A 12 -25.74 -49.92 -19.36
CA ARG A 12 -24.67 -49.45 -20.29
C ARG A 12 -25.19 -48.26 -21.10
N LYS A 13 -24.76 -47.03 -20.79
CA LYS A 13 -25.07 -45.77 -21.51
C LYS A 13 -23.96 -44.73 -21.22
N ILE A 14 -23.62 -43.75 -22.06
CA ILE A 14 -23.83 -43.45 -23.49
C ILE A 14 -22.66 -42.51 -23.88
N ILE A 15 -22.14 -42.58 -25.11
CA ILE A 15 -21.15 -41.61 -25.62
C ILE A 15 -21.91 -40.42 -26.24
N VAL A 16 -21.56 -39.19 -25.86
CA VAL A 16 -21.88 -37.98 -26.62
C VAL A 16 -20.61 -37.16 -26.80
N MET A 17 -20.26 -36.92 -28.06
CA MET A 17 -19.15 -36.06 -28.48
C MET A 17 -19.77 -34.87 -29.19
N LEU A 18 -19.48 -33.64 -28.78
CA LEU A 18 -20.05 -32.44 -29.43
C LEU A 18 -19.05 -31.27 -29.47
N LEU A 19 -18.24 -31.34 -30.52
CA LEU A 19 -17.66 -30.27 -31.35
C LEU A 19 -17.50 -28.84 -30.77
N LEU A 20 -16.22 -28.46 -30.72
CA LEU A 20 -15.63 -27.22 -31.27
C LEU A 20 -16.38 -25.89 -31.10
N GLY A 21 -15.82 -25.03 -30.25
CA GLY A 21 -16.17 -23.62 -30.12
C GLY A 21 -15.04 -22.77 -29.54
N VAL A 22 -13.78 -22.99 -29.94
CA VAL A 22 -12.65 -22.18 -29.47
C VAL A 22 -12.62 -20.85 -30.23
N PHE A 23 -13.39 -19.87 -29.74
CA PHE A 23 -13.29 -18.48 -30.18
C PHE A 23 -12.03 -17.82 -29.58
N SER A 24 -10.86 -18.28 -30.02
CA SER A 24 -9.60 -17.55 -29.81
C SER A 24 -9.54 -16.37 -30.76
N VAL A 25 -10.25 -15.29 -30.42
CA VAL A 25 -9.93 -13.96 -30.95
C VAL A 25 -8.67 -13.49 -30.23
N ALA A 26 -7.51 -13.92 -30.74
CA ALA A 26 -6.23 -13.39 -30.29
C ALA A 26 -6.11 -11.94 -30.79
N MET A 27 -6.54 -10.99 -29.96
CA MET A 27 -6.19 -9.58 -30.16
C MET A 27 -4.68 -9.45 -29.98
N ALA A 28 -3.98 -9.20 -31.07
CA ALA A 28 -2.54 -9.02 -31.05
C ALA A 28 -2.16 -7.69 -30.38
N GLY A 29 -1.23 -7.73 -29.43
CA GLY A 29 -0.32 -6.61 -29.19
C GLY A 29 -0.66 -5.60 -28.10
N ALA A 30 -1.54 -5.91 -27.15
CA ALA A 30 -1.50 -5.23 -25.84
C ALA A 30 -0.47 -5.97 -24.97
N GLU A 31 0.72 -5.38 -24.77
CA GLU A 31 1.62 -5.84 -23.71
C GLU A 31 0.90 -5.63 -22.37
N GLU A 32 0.71 -6.70 -21.60
CA GLU A 32 0.15 -6.61 -20.26
C GLU A 32 1.15 -5.91 -19.33
N CYS A 33 0.69 -4.99 -18.50
CA CYS A 33 1.57 -4.28 -17.58
C CYS A 33 2.23 -5.25 -16.58
N ASP A 34 3.56 -5.39 -16.65
CA ASP A 34 4.32 -5.98 -15.54
C ASP A 34 4.39 -4.98 -14.39
N TYR A 35 3.33 -4.98 -13.59
CA TYR A 35 3.24 -4.26 -12.34
C TYR A 35 4.35 -4.64 -11.35
N SER A 36 4.82 -5.89 -11.34
CA SER A 36 5.77 -6.38 -10.34
C SER A 36 7.15 -5.75 -10.51
N GLN A 37 7.61 -5.61 -11.77
CA GLN A 37 8.87 -4.99 -12.14
C GLN A 37 8.74 -3.48 -12.29
N SER A 38 7.71 -2.99 -13.00
CA SER A 38 7.64 -1.58 -13.39
C SER A 38 7.52 -0.61 -12.20
N VAL A 39 6.77 -0.96 -11.15
CA VAL A 39 6.64 -0.11 -9.95
C VAL A 39 7.94 0.07 -9.17
N ARG A 40 8.95 -0.79 -9.41
CA ARG A 40 10.28 -0.77 -8.75
C ARG A 40 11.41 -0.33 -9.70
N SER A 41 11.10 -0.08 -10.98
CA SER A 41 12.08 0.11 -12.07
C SER A 41 13.09 1.25 -11.87
N ASP A 42 12.71 2.32 -11.18
CA ASP A 42 13.56 3.49 -10.91
C ASP A 42 14.10 3.57 -9.47
N PHE A 43 13.96 2.53 -8.66
CA PHE A 43 14.39 2.58 -7.25
C PHE A 43 15.90 2.80 -7.13
N SER A 44 16.71 2.12 -7.95
CA SER A 44 18.19 2.26 -7.92
C SER A 44 18.64 3.69 -8.28
N SER A 45 17.96 4.37 -9.20
CA SER A 45 18.28 5.75 -9.53
C SER A 45 17.81 6.72 -8.44
N ARG A 46 16.62 6.52 -7.85
CA ARG A 46 16.13 7.31 -6.71
C ARG A 46 16.99 7.17 -5.45
N ASP A 47 17.51 5.97 -5.19
CA ASP A 47 18.39 5.71 -4.05
C ASP A 47 19.73 6.46 -4.14
N SER A 48 20.15 6.89 -5.34
CA SER A 48 21.36 7.71 -5.52
C SER A 48 21.14 9.22 -5.30
N LEU A 49 19.89 9.66 -5.12
CA LEU A 49 19.55 11.06 -4.85
C LEU A 49 19.68 11.40 -3.36
N LEU A 50 20.06 12.66 -3.08
CA LEU A 50 20.08 13.19 -1.71
C LEU A 50 18.68 13.10 -1.08
N GLN A 51 18.57 12.50 0.11
CA GLN A 51 17.26 12.28 0.74
C GLN A 51 16.68 13.51 1.44
N TYR A 52 17.51 14.40 1.98
CA TYR A 52 17.07 15.67 2.57
C TYR A 52 17.84 16.87 1.98
N SER A 53 17.15 18.01 1.99
CA SER A 53 17.69 19.31 1.57
C SER A 53 18.10 20.20 2.75
N SER A 54 17.58 19.91 3.96
CA SER A 54 17.92 20.62 5.19
C SER A 54 17.60 19.77 6.42
N ALA A 55 18.40 19.90 7.47
CA ALA A 55 18.12 19.35 8.80
C ALA A 55 17.15 20.24 9.63
N SER A 56 16.67 21.37 9.09
CA SER A 56 15.69 22.22 9.76
C SER A 56 14.30 21.58 9.73
N TYR A 57 13.61 21.59 10.89
CA TYR A 57 12.24 21.07 11.06
C TYR A 57 11.18 22.18 10.91
N ASN A 58 11.51 23.29 10.25
CA ASN A 58 10.54 24.36 10.02
C ASN A 58 9.41 23.83 9.11
N ASP A 59 8.17 23.93 9.60
CA ASP A 59 6.93 23.42 8.98
C ASP A 59 6.84 21.90 8.68
N SER A 60 7.81 21.13 9.16
CA SER A 60 7.93 19.68 8.98
C SER A 60 8.21 18.98 10.32
N TRP A 61 7.86 17.70 10.42
CA TRP A 61 8.04 16.92 11.67
C TRP A 61 9.41 16.21 11.73
N GLY A 62 10.38 16.68 10.94
CA GLY A 62 11.70 16.08 10.76
C GLY A 62 12.48 16.83 9.68
N PRO A 63 13.64 16.32 9.23
CA PRO A 63 14.43 16.92 8.15
C PRO A 63 13.58 17.17 6.90
N LYS A 64 13.79 18.32 6.25
CA LYS A 64 13.08 18.66 5.02
C LYS A 64 13.51 17.71 3.90
N PRO A 65 12.65 16.79 3.43
CA PRO A 65 13.02 15.82 2.40
C PRO A 65 13.31 16.54 1.08
N THR A 66 14.17 15.96 0.27
CA THR A 66 14.32 16.36 -1.14
C THR A 66 13.03 16.01 -1.88
N HIS A 67 12.53 16.91 -2.71
CA HIS A 67 11.36 16.63 -3.54
C HIS A 67 11.76 15.73 -4.71
N TYR A 68 11.23 14.52 -4.76
CA TYR A 68 11.50 13.61 -5.88
C TYR A 68 10.59 13.96 -7.07
N SER A 69 11.03 13.65 -8.30
CA SER A 69 10.18 13.79 -9.48
C SER A 69 9.11 12.70 -9.52
N ALA A 70 7.94 13.03 -10.09
CA ALA A 70 6.94 12.01 -10.41
C ALA A 70 7.53 11.01 -11.44
N PRO A 71 7.38 9.69 -11.21
CA PRO A 71 7.85 8.68 -12.16
C PRO A 71 7.05 8.74 -13.47
N GLN A 72 7.62 8.20 -14.54
CA GLN A 72 6.85 7.90 -15.74
C GLN A 72 6.11 6.58 -15.55
N ILE A 73 4.79 6.61 -15.73
CA ILE A 73 3.94 5.41 -15.67
C ILE A 73 4.00 4.74 -17.06
N PRO A 74 4.26 3.42 -17.17
CA PRO A 74 4.24 2.75 -18.46
C PRO A 74 2.84 2.82 -19.08
N SER A 75 2.74 3.10 -20.37
CA SER A 75 1.46 3.29 -21.08
C SER A 75 0.57 2.05 -21.14
N ALA A 76 1.13 0.87 -20.84
CA ALA A 76 0.41 -0.40 -20.72
C ALA A 76 -0.33 -0.57 -19.38
N CYS A 77 -0.01 0.26 -18.38
CA CYS A 77 -0.53 0.13 -17.01
C CYS A 77 -1.73 1.05 -16.78
N ASP A 78 -2.71 0.58 -16.01
CA ASP A 78 -3.69 1.49 -15.42
C ASP A 78 -2.97 2.44 -14.45
N PRO A 79 -3.06 3.77 -14.63
CA PRO A 79 -2.29 4.71 -13.81
C PRO A 79 -2.60 4.64 -12.32
N ILE A 80 -3.87 4.43 -11.95
CA ILE A 80 -4.30 4.42 -10.55
C ILE A 80 -3.81 3.14 -9.87
N GLN A 81 -4.05 1.98 -10.47
CA GLN A 81 -3.56 0.69 -9.98
C GLN A 81 -2.03 0.68 -9.86
N TRP A 82 -1.32 1.23 -10.84
CA TRP A 82 0.13 1.33 -10.82
C TRP A 82 0.64 2.22 -9.68
N GLN A 83 0.03 3.40 -9.50
CA GLN A 83 0.37 4.31 -8.40
C GLN A 83 0.10 3.69 -7.02
N GLN A 84 -1.03 3.00 -6.86
CA GLN A 84 -1.41 2.31 -5.62
C GLN A 84 -0.39 1.22 -5.27
N GLN A 85 -0.13 0.31 -6.20
CA GLN A 85 0.85 -0.76 -6.00
C GLN A 85 2.27 -0.24 -5.82
N ARG A 86 2.62 0.90 -6.42
CA ARG A 86 3.89 1.56 -6.20
C ARG A 86 4.05 2.13 -4.79
N ILE A 87 3.04 2.76 -4.19
CA ILE A 87 3.22 3.20 -2.79
C ILE A 87 3.38 2.00 -1.85
N ILE A 88 2.72 0.87 -2.12
CA ILE A 88 2.96 -0.37 -1.36
C ILE A 88 4.40 -0.88 -1.58
N ALA A 89 4.87 -0.98 -2.83
CA ALA A 89 6.23 -1.43 -3.14
C ALA A 89 7.34 -0.52 -2.55
N VAL A 90 7.07 0.78 -2.44
CA VAL A 90 7.96 1.75 -1.77
C VAL A 90 7.88 1.60 -0.25
N ALA A 91 6.69 1.37 0.32
CA ALA A 91 6.53 1.10 1.74
C ALA A 91 7.26 -0.18 2.17
N GLU A 92 7.13 -1.26 1.38
CA GLU A 92 7.81 -2.54 1.57
C GLU A 92 9.34 -2.42 1.58
N LYS A 93 9.91 -1.55 0.72
CA LYS A 93 11.35 -1.31 0.64
C LYS A 93 11.98 -0.90 1.97
N TYR A 94 11.21 -0.28 2.87
CA TYR A 94 11.71 0.18 4.17
C TYR A 94 11.45 -0.80 5.32
N ILE A 95 10.85 -1.97 5.07
CA ILE A 95 10.61 -2.99 6.11
C ILE A 95 11.92 -3.33 6.85
N GLY A 96 11.87 -3.28 8.18
CA GLY A 96 13.02 -3.51 9.06
C GLY A 96 13.83 -2.25 9.41
N LEU A 97 13.56 -1.10 8.79
CA LEU A 97 14.08 0.19 9.28
C LEU A 97 13.47 0.46 10.68
N PRO A 98 14.26 0.86 11.70
CA PRO A 98 13.77 1.02 13.07
C PRO A 98 12.97 2.32 13.27
N TYR A 99 12.07 2.29 14.24
CA TYR A 99 11.29 3.46 14.63
C TYR A 99 12.18 4.52 15.29
N LYS A 100 12.05 5.76 14.83
CA LYS A 100 12.85 6.90 15.27
C LYS A 100 12.09 8.22 15.04
N HIS A 101 11.71 8.87 16.13
CA HIS A 101 11.05 10.18 16.11
C HIS A 101 11.83 11.22 15.29
N HIS A 102 11.10 11.98 14.48
CA HIS A 102 11.60 13.09 13.66
C HIS A 102 12.67 12.71 12.62
N HIS A 103 12.77 11.44 12.20
CA HIS A 103 13.77 11.01 11.22
C HIS A 103 13.14 10.73 9.84
N ILE A 104 14.03 10.67 8.84
CA ILE A 104 13.81 10.08 7.51
C ILE A 104 14.96 9.07 7.24
N PRO A 105 14.87 8.14 6.27
CA PRO A 105 15.71 6.93 6.28
C PRO A 105 17.23 7.13 6.31
N ALA A 106 17.77 8.11 5.58
CA ALA A 106 19.20 8.43 5.60
C ALA A 106 19.59 9.62 6.50
N PHE A 107 18.65 10.18 7.27
CA PHE A 107 19.00 11.18 8.28
C PHE A 107 19.63 10.50 9.50
N ASN A 108 20.74 11.05 9.96
CA ASN A 108 21.45 10.58 11.14
C ASN A 108 22.12 11.78 11.81
N ASP A 109 21.61 12.17 12.98
CA ASP A 109 22.14 13.23 13.84
C ASP A 109 23.20 12.71 14.84
N GLY A 110 23.65 11.47 14.67
CA GLY A 110 24.48 10.72 15.61
C GLY A 110 23.69 9.74 16.48
N SER A 111 22.35 9.81 16.47
CA SER A 111 21.49 8.93 17.26
C SER A 111 20.92 7.72 16.48
N GLY A 112 21.40 7.49 15.26
CA GLY A 112 21.02 6.39 14.38
C GLY A 112 20.01 6.79 13.29
N VAL A 113 19.78 5.89 12.34
CA VAL A 113 18.77 6.05 11.28
C VAL A 113 17.39 5.58 11.73
N GLY A 114 16.33 6.02 11.06
CA GLY A 114 14.98 5.48 11.25
C GLY A 114 13.88 6.34 10.64
N LEU A 115 12.63 6.06 11.02
CA LEU A 115 11.44 6.80 10.61
C LEU A 115 10.41 6.88 11.76
N ASP A 116 9.49 7.83 11.72
CA ASP A 116 8.25 7.76 12.51
C ASP A 116 7.03 7.69 11.58
N CYS A 117 5.85 7.42 12.13
CA CYS A 117 4.69 7.04 11.34
C CYS A 117 4.29 8.07 10.27
N SER A 118 4.29 9.36 10.61
CA SER A 118 3.89 10.43 9.68
C SER A 118 5.05 10.94 8.81
N ASN A 119 6.31 10.80 9.22
CA ASN A 119 7.44 10.92 8.28
C ASN A 119 7.50 9.73 7.31
N PHE A 120 7.13 8.50 7.72
CA PHE A 120 7.11 7.30 6.87
C PHE A 120 6.11 7.45 5.73
N THR A 121 4.86 7.82 6.03
CA THR A 121 3.84 8.04 5.00
C THR A 121 4.23 9.18 4.06
N ALA A 122 4.75 10.30 4.59
CA ALA A 122 5.22 11.42 3.78
C ALA A 122 6.42 11.04 2.90
N TRP A 123 7.34 10.24 3.44
CA TRP A 123 8.49 9.72 2.72
C TRP A 123 8.09 8.79 1.58
N VAL A 124 7.22 7.81 1.85
CA VAL A 124 6.71 6.86 0.84
C VAL A 124 6.02 7.58 -0.32
N TYR A 125 5.17 8.57 -0.03
CA TYR A 125 4.47 9.34 -1.06
C TYR A 125 5.39 10.24 -1.89
N ASN A 126 6.37 10.89 -1.26
CA ASN A 126 7.37 11.69 -1.94
C ASN A 126 8.32 10.82 -2.78
N TYR A 127 8.99 9.84 -2.18
CA TYR A 127 9.91 8.93 -2.89
C TYR A 127 9.20 8.20 -4.03
N GLY A 128 7.99 7.70 -3.80
CA GLY A 128 7.24 6.93 -4.78
C GLY A 128 6.76 7.78 -5.95
N LEU A 129 5.95 8.81 -5.67
CA LEU A 129 5.17 9.52 -6.69
C LEU A 129 5.55 11.00 -6.85
N GLY A 130 6.52 11.51 -6.08
CA GLY A 130 6.81 12.94 -6.01
C GLY A 130 5.68 13.74 -5.33
N ILE A 131 4.83 13.09 -4.53
CA ILE A 131 3.70 13.74 -3.86
C ILE A 131 4.13 14.19 -2.46
N ALA A 132 4.28 15.50 -2.28
CA ALA A 132 4.57 16.09 -0.98
C ALA A 132 3.29 16.22 -0.12
N ILE A 133 3.15 15.36 0.88
CA ILE A 133 2.19 15.54 1.99
C ILE A 133 2.94 16.04 3.24
N ASN A 134 2.25 16.74 4.16
CA ASN A 134 2.89 17.20 5.39
C ASN A 134 3.29 16.02 6.28
N SER A 135 4.47 16.05 6.90
CA SER A 135 4.98 14.95 7.72
C SER A 135 4.58 14.99 9.21
N GLY A 136 3.92 16.04 9.67
CA GLY A 136 3.38 16.12 11.03
C GLY A 136 1.96 15.57 11.11
N ILE A 137 1.76 14.53 11.93
CA ILE A 137 0.52 13.74 12.02
C ILE A 137 -0.78 14.58 12.03
N THR A 138 -0.87 15.63 12.86
CA THR A 138 -2.07 16.48 12.94
C THR A 138 -2.34 17.28 11.66
N LYS A 139 -1.30 17.81 11.01
CA LYS A 139 -1.45 18.50 9.71
C LYS A 139 -1.80 17.48 8.63
N GLN A 140 -1.11 16.33 8.59
CA GLN A 140 -1.33 15.26 7.62
C GLN A 140 -2.77 14.72 7.65
N ALA A 141 -3.32 14.48 8.85
CA ALA A 141 -4.70 14.03 9.05
C ALA A 141 -5.76 15.03 8.54
N ASN A 142 -5.41 16.32 8.49
CA ASN A 142 -6.30 17.38 8.02
C ASN A 142 -6.14 17.69 6.52
N THR A 143 -4.94 17.50 5.93
CA THR A 143 -4.62 18.03 4.58
C THR A 143 -4.14 17.00 3.55
N ALA A 144 -3.78 15.77 3.92
CA ALA A 144 -3.31 14.79 2.96
C ALA A 144 -4.46 14.28 2.07
N GLY A 145 -4.52 14.69 0.81
CA GLY A 145 -5.54 14.26 -0.14
C GLY A 145 -6.98 14.54 0.32
N ARG A 146 -7.95 13.83 -0.27
CA ARG A 146 -9.36 13.91 0.12
C ARG A 146 -9.67 12.94 1.26
N GLN A 147 -10.53 13.34 2.19
CA GLN A 147 -11.10 12.41 3.16
C GLN A 147 -12.14 11.52 2.47
N LEU A 148 -12.19 10.23 2.83
CA LEU A 148 -13.21 9.30 2.34
C LEU A 148 -14.55 9.58 3.02
N SER A 149 -15.64 9.34 2.28
CA SER A 149 -16.99 9.34 2.84
C SER A 149 -17.23 8.09 3.68
N GLN A 150 -18.18 8.15 4.64
CA GLN A 150 -18.59 6.98 5.41
C GLN A 150 -19.12 5.88 4.47
N GLY A 151 -18.57 4.68 4.59
CA GLY A 151 -18.94 3.54 3.74
C GLY A 151 -18.23 3.48 2.38
N GLU A 152 -17.37 4.45 2.05
CA GLU A 152 -16.49 4.33 0.88
C GLU A 152 -15.44 3.23 1.12
N SER A 153 -15.23 2.35 0.12
CA SER A 153 -14.25 1.28 0.21
C SER A 153 -12.81 1.82 0.25
N LEU A 154 -12.02 1.28 1.18
CA LEU A 154 -10.57 1.49 1.24
C LEU A 154 -9.87 0.89 0.03
N GLN A 155 -8.83 1.57 -0.46
CA GLN A 155 -8.00 1.16 -1.58
C GLN A 155 -6.51 1.14 -1.17
N PRO A 156 -5.67 0.29 -1.77
CA PRO A 156 -4.25 0.22 -1.42
C PRO A 156 -3.58 1.59 -1.55
N GLY A 157 -2.82 1.99 -0.54
CA GLY A 157 -2.23 3.32 -0.44
C GLY A 157 -3.01 4.32 0.41
N ASP A 158 -4.31 4.12 0.67
CA ASP A 158 -5.08 5.03 1.53
C ASP A 158 -4.41 5.22 2.89
N LEU A 159 -4.40 6.47 3.38
CA LEU A 159 -3.85 6.83 4.69
C LEU A 159 -4.94 6.68 5.75
N LEU A 160 -4.77 5.74 6.67
CA LEU A 160 -5.69 5.47 7.77
C LEU A 160 -5.16 6.14 9.04
N PHE A 161 -5.93 7.08 9.58
CA PHE A 161 -5.57 7.83 10.78
C PHE A 161 -6.17 7.16 12.01
N ILE A 162 -5.33 6.87 13.00
CA ILE A 162 -5.67 6.10 14.20
C ILE A 162 -5.58 7.02 15.42
N ARG A 163 -6.56 6.90 16.33
CA ARG A 163 -6.56 7.64 17.60
C ARG A 163 -5.68 6.99 18.66
N THR A 164 -5.42 7.72 19.73
CA THR A 164 -4.97 7.18 21.01
C THR A 164 -5.95 6.13 21.54
N GLU A 165 -5.50 5.25 22.43
CA GLU A 165 -6.33 4.22 23.10
C GLU A 165 -7.52 4.79 23.89
N ASP A 166 -7.47 6.08 24.25
CA ASP A 166 -8.55 6.83 24.91
C ASP A 166 -9.42 7.65 23.94
N ASP A 167 -9.24 7.47 22.63
CA ASP A 167 -9.85 8.22 21.53
C ASP A 167 -9.69 9.76 21.56
N SER A 168 -8.87 10.31 22.46
CA SER A 168 -8.75 11.76 22.69
C SER A 168 -8.21 12.55 21.49
N ARG A 169 -7.34 11.96 20.65
CA ARG A 169 -6.76 12.61 19.47
C ARG A 169 -6.23 11.61 18.45
N ILE A 170 -6.02 12.06 17.21
CA ILE A 170 -5.16 11.34 16.25
C ILE A 170 -3.73 11.26 16.83
N SER A 171 -3.15 10.06 16.83
CA SER A 171 -1.78 9.82 17.28
C SER A 171 -0.92 9.10 16.25
N HIS A 172 -1.53 8.43 15.29
CA HIS A 172 -0.81 7.53 14.39
C HIS A 172 -1.45 7.47 13.01
N VAL A 173 -0.66 7.06 12.02
CA VAL A 173 -1.09 6.89 10.62
C VAL A 173 -0.45 5.64 10.04
N VAL A 174 -1.22 4.93 9.23
CA VAL A 174 -0.80 3.71 8.54
C VAL A 174 -1.21 3.78 7.07
N ILE A 175 -0.52 3.06 6.21
CA ILE A 175 -0.90 2.88 4.80
C ILE A 175 -1.71 1.58 4.71
N TYR A 176 -2.91 1.63 4.13
CA TYR A 176 -3.70 0.44 3.86
C TYR A 176 -3.10 -0.37 2.72
N VAL A 177 -2.94 -1.68 2.93
CA VAL A 177 -2.45 -2.63 1.92
C VAL A 177 -3.62 -3.39 1.32
N ASP A 178 -4.41 -4.06 2.18
CA ASP A 178 -5.60 -4.82 1.81
C ASP A 178 -6.55 -4.98 3.02
N SER A 179 -7.64 -5.72 2.85
CA SER A 179 -8.69 -5.87 3.88
C SER A 179 -8.23 -6.47 5.21
N GLY A 180 -7.12 -7.22 5.21
CA GLY A 180 -6.47 -7.81 6.37
C GLY A 180 -5.21 -7.07 6.80
N HIS A 181 -4.60 -6.22 5.97
CA HIS A 181 -3.24 -5.71 6.18
C HIS A 181 -3.06 -4.20 6.02
N ILE A 182 -2.17 -3.67 6.87
CA ILE A 182 -1.64 -2.30 6.83
C ILE A 182 -0.11 -2.35 6.87
N ILE A 183 0.55 -1.26 6.47
CA ILE A 183 1.98 -1.06 6.67
C ILE A 183 2.23 0.32 7.32
N ASP A 184 3.08 0.34 8.34
CA ASP A 184 3.41 1.54 9.12
C ASP A 184 4.83 1.46 9.67
N ASP A 185 5.32 2.56 10.23
CA ASP A 185 6.42 2.52 11.20
C ASP A 185 5.88 2.72 12.62
N HIS A 186 6.04 1.71 13.48
CA HIS A 186 5.59 1.75 14.86
C HIS A 186 6.39 0.82 15.77
N ALA A 187 6.99 1.42 16.80
CA ALA A 187 7.74 0.81 17.91
C ALA A 187 8.94 -0.06 17.49
N SER A 188 8.69 -1.19 16.85
CA SER A 188 9.72 -2.13 16.36
C SER A 188 10.07 -1.95 14.88
N GLY A 189 9.89 -0.73 14.35
CA GLY A 189 10.21 -0.35 12.97
C GLY A 189 9.08 -0.55 11.97
N VAL A 190 9.42 -0.32 10.69
CA VAL A 190 8.55 -0.46 9.52
C VAL A 190 8.16 -1.92 9.31
N LYS A 191 6.86 -2.23 9.34
CA LYS A 191 6.33 -3.60 9.17
C LYS A 191 4.94 -3.63 8.55
N ILE A 192 4.67 -4.67 7.76
CA ILE A 192 3.30 -5.09 7.48
C ILE A 192 2.70 -5.67 8.78
N ARG A 193 1.45 -5.32 9.07
CA ARG A 193 0.70 -5.79 10.23
C ARG A 193 -0.73 -6.13 9.85
N GLU A 194 -1.34 -7.00 10.62
CA GLU A 194 -2.78 -7.24 10.53
C GLU A 194 -3.57 -6.00 10.97
N PHE A 195 -4.58 -5.62 10.19
CA PHE A 195 -5.51 -4.55 10.50
C PHE A 195 -6.53 -5.01 11.56
N LYS A 196 -6.07 -5.09 12.81
CA LYS A 196 -6.82 -5.54 13.99
C LYS A 196 -6.36 -4.84 15.27
N GLY A 197 -7.04 -5.11 16.39
CA GLY A 197 -6.70 -4.53 17.69
C GLY A 197 -6.77 -2.99 17.64
N TRP A 198 -5.82 -2.31 18.30
CA TRP A 198 -5.75 -0.85 18.36
C TRP A 198 -5.95 -0.17 16.98
N TYR A 199 -5.24 -0.65 15.94
CA TYR A 199 -5.35 -0.11 14.57
C TYR A 199 -6.79 -0.07 14.03
N LYS A 200 -7.60 -1.08 14.34
CA LYS A 200 -8.98 -1.20 13.84
C LYS A 200 -10.01 -0.63 14.81
N ASN A 201 -9.76 -0.77 16.11
CA ASN A 201 -10.65 -0.29 17.17
C ASN A 201 -10.65 1.25 17.24
N HIS A 202 -9.49 1.88 17.03
CA HIS A 202 -9.30 3.34 17.09
C HIS A 202 -9.13 3.98 15.71
N PHE A 203 -9.54 3.29 14.64
CA PHE A 203 -9.58 3.85 13.30
C PHE A 203 -10.54 5.06 13.26
N ALA A 204 -10.03 6.24 12.92
CA ALA A 204 -10.80 7.47 12.91
C ALA A 204 -11.48 7.74 11.57
N TYR A 205 -10.69 7.75 10.51
CA TYR A 205 -11.08 7.99 9.12
C TYR A 205 -9.88 7.73 8.20
N ALA A 206 -10.16 7.53 6.91
CA ALA A 206 -9.14 7.39 5.88
C ALA A 206 -9.09 8.63 4.97
N ARG A 207 -7.95 8.83 4.32
CA ARG A 207 -7.78 9.81 3.24
C ARG A 207 -7.09 9.20 2.03
N ARG A 208 -7.59 9.53 0.84
CA ARG A 208 -7.07 9.10 -0.45
C ARG A 208 -6.26 10.20 -1.10
N VAL A 209 -5.02 9.86 -1.44
CA VAL A 209 -4.06 10.76 -2.10
C VAL A 209 -3.99 10.50 -3.61
N ILE A 210 -4.21 9.24 -4.03
CA ILE A 210 -4.19 8.79 -5.44
C ILE A 210 -5.63 8.87 -5.99
N ASN A 211 -5.86 9.71 -7.00
CA ASN A 211 -7.19 9.97 -7.57
C ASN A 211 -7.13 10.00 -9.10
#